data_AF-A0A0W1DT52-F1
#
_entry.id   AF-A0A0W1DT52-F1
#
_cell.length_a   1.000
_cell.length_b   1.000
_cell.length_c   1.000
_cell.angle_alpha   90.00
_cell.angle_beta   90.00
_cell.angle_gamma   90.00
#
_symmetry.space_group_name_H-M   'P 1'
#
loop_
_entity.id
_entity.type
_entity.pdbx_description
1 polymer ?
#
loop_
_entity_poly.entity_id
_entity_poly.type
_entity_poly.pdbx_seq_one_letter_code
_entity_poly.pdbx_strand_id
1 'polypeptide(L)' 'MTRAGRFIGYGLMAAAASLAVAMRQGLIQAIGPFPVAAVALLVGMIGVMLVFTDLMVRGLYAQVDAAKARDRDDGP' A
#
# COMPACT_ATOMS: atom_id res chain seq x y z
N MET A 1 1.75 10.74 12.95
CA MET A 1 2.37 10.13 11.74
C MET A 1 1.67 10.63 10.49
N THR A 2 2.41 11.14 9.51
CA THR A 2 1.86 11.59 8.23
C THR A 2 1.18 10.42 7.49
N ARG A 3 0.09 10.68 6.74
CA ARG A 3 -0.62 9.65 5.95
C ARG A 3 0.07 9.36 4.61
N ALA A 4 1.28 9.87 4.42
CA ALA A 4 1.98 9.91 3.14
C ALA A 4 2.25 8.52 2.58
N GLY A 5 2.74 7.56 3.40
CA GLY A 5 3.02 6.19 2.94
C GLY A 5 1.78 5.50 2.36
N ARG A 6 0.62 5.68 3.00
CA ARG A 6 -0.65 5.13 2.53
C ARG A 6 -1.15 5.78 1.22
N PHE A 7 -1.01 7.10 1.08
CA PHE A 7 -1.38 7.78 -0.16
C PHE A 7 -0.49 7.38 -1.33
N ILE A 8 0.82 7.26 -1.11
CA ILE A 8 1.77 6.75 -2.10
C ILE A 8 1.39 5.32 -2.49
N GLY A 9 1.09 4.47 -1.51
CA GLY A 9 0.67 3.09 -1.74
C GLY A 9 -0.59 2.98 -2.61
N TYR A 10 -1.62 3.77 -2.32
CA TYR A 10 -2.82 3.83 -3.18
C TYR A 10 -2.53 4.38 -4.57
N GLY A 11 -1.64 5.37 -4.69
CA GLY A 11 -1.21 5.89 -5.98
C GLY A 11 -0.55 4.81 -6.84
N LEU A 12 0.34 4.01 -6.25
CA LEU A 12 0.98 2.88 -6.93
C LEU A 12 -0.03 1.80 -7.34
N MET A 13 -0.98 1.46 -6.46
CA MET A 13 -2.05 0.52 -6.81
C MET A 13 -2.93 1.03 -7.96
N ALA A 14 -3.27 2.32 -7.96
CA ALA A 14 -4.03 2.94 -9.04
C ALA A 14 -3.24 2.91 -10.36
N ALA A 15 -1.94 3.17 -10.32
CA ALA A 15 -1.06 3.08 -11.50
C ALA A 15 -0.94 1.65 -12.03
N ALA A 16 -0.82 0.65 -11.15
CA ALA A 16 -0.80 -0.75 -11.55
C ALA A 16 -2.13 -1.18 -12.22
N ALA A 17 -3.26 -0.75 -11.64
CA ALA A 17 -4.58 -1.04 -12.18
C ALA A 17 -4.80 -0.36 -13.54
N SER A 18 -4.41 0.91 -13.69
CA SER A 18 -4.53 1.62 -14.97
C SER A 18 -3.65 1.00 -16.05
N LEU A 19 -2.45 0.53 -15.70
CA LEU A 19 -1.56 -0.17 -16.61
C LEU A 19 -2.19 -1.48 -17.11
N ALA A 20 -2.80 -2.26 -16.20
CA ALA A 20 -3.51 -3.48 -16.57
C ALA A 20 -4.71 -3.21 -17.49
N VAL A 21 -5.46 -2.11 -17.27
CA VAL A 21 -6.55 -1.70 -18.16
C VAL A 21 -6.02 -1.27 -19.53
N ALA A 22 -4.95 -0.49 -19.58
CA ALA A 22 -4.34 -0.04 -20.83
C ALA A 22 -3.83 -1.22 -21.67
N MET A 23 -3.26 -2.25 -21.02
CA MET A 23 -2.90 -3.51 -21.69
C MET A 23 -4.13 -4.22 -22.28
N ARG A 24 -5.21 -4.34 -21.50
CA ARG A 24 -6.46 -4.97 -21.94
C ARG A 24 -7.06 -4.25 -23.15
N GLN A 25 -6.86 -2.95 -23.27
CA GLN A 25 -7.33 -2.12 -24.38
C GLN A 25 -6.39 -2.14 -25.60
N GLY A 26 -5.25 -2.83 -25.54
CA GLY A 26 -4.28 -2.87 -26.63
C GLY A 26 -3.53 -1.55 -26.84
N LEU A 27 -3.46 -0.68 -25.83
CA LEU A 27 -2.77 0.62 -25.92
C LEU A 27 -1.23 0.48 -25.83
N ILE A 28 -0.72 -0.69 -25.43
CA ILE A 28 0.70 -0.94 -25.17
C ILE A 28 1.17 -2.17 -25.97
N GLN A 29 1.07 -2.09 -27.31
CA GLN A 29 1.44 -3.20 -28.20
C GLN A 29 2.94 -3.25 -28.50
N ALA A 30 3.65 -2.11 -28.46
CA ALA A 30 5.06 -2.03 -28.84
C ALA A 30 6.03 -2.76 -27.90
N ILE A 31 5.67 -2.92 -26.63
CA ILE A 31 6.53 -3.53 -25.58
C ILE A 31 6.17 -5.01 -25.35
N GLY A 32 5.00 -5.46 -25.83
CA GLY A 32 4.46 -6.79 -25.58
C GLY A 32 3.87 -6.97 -24.16
N PRO A 33 3.07 -8.01 -23.93
CA PRO A 33 2.29 -8.13 -22.70
C PRO A 33 3.14 -8.49 -21.46
N PHE A 34 4.22 -9.25 -21.64
CA PHE A 34 4.98 -9.80 -20.52
C PHE A 34 5.71 -8.73 -19.67
N PRO A 35 6.51 -7.81 -20.25
CA PRO A 35 7.23 -6.81 -19.46
C PRO A 35 6.26 -5.85 -18.75
N VAL A 36 5.16 -5.50 -19.40
CA VAL A 36 4.15 -4.59 -18.85
C VAL A 36 3.44 -5.23 -17.66
N ALA A 37 3.08 -6.51 -17.76
CA ALA A 37 2.51 -7.26 -16.64
C ALA A 37 3.48 -7.34 -15.45
N ALA A 38 4.77 -7.60 -15.70
CA ALA A 38 5.79 -7.65 -14.66
C ALA A 38 5.90 -6.31 -13.90
N VAL A 39 5.92 -5.19 -14.62
CA VAL A 39 5.93 -3.85 -14.01
C VAL A 39 4.65 -3.59 -13.23
N ALA A 40 3.49 -3.93 -13.78
CA ALA A 40 2.20 -3.76 -13.09
C ALA A 40 2.18 -4.52 -11.75
N LEU A 41 2.64 -5.78 -11.76
CA LEU A 41 2.69 -6.62 -10.56
C LEU A 41 3.69 -6.10 -9.53
N LEU A 42 4.87 -5.67 -9.96
CA LEU A 42 5.88 -5.09 -9.07
C LEU A 42 5.34 -3.81 -8.40
N VAL A 43 4.80 -2.89 -9.20
CA VAL A 43 4.25 -1.62 -8.71
C VAL A 43 3.07 -1.88 -7.77
N GLY A 44 2.19 -2.82 -8.12
CA GLY A 44 1.08 -3.23 -7.27
C GLY A 44 1.56 -3.82 -5.94
N MET A 45 2.55 -4.70 -5.97
CA MET A 45 3.14 -5.30 -4.76
C MET A 45 3.71 -4.23 -3.83
N ILE A 46 4.49 -3.28 -4.36
CA ILE A 46 5.06 -2.19 -3.56
C ILE A 46 3.95 -1.32 -2.97
N GLY A 47 2.92 -1.01 -3.77
CA GLY A 47 1.77 -0.24 -3.30
C GLY A 47 1.06 -0.91 -2.12
N VAL A 48 0.78 -2.21 -2.24
CA VAL A 48 0.19 -3.02 -1.16
C VAL A 48 1.08 -3.02 0.08
N MET A 49 2.39 -3.24 -0.10
CA MET A 49 3.35 -3.30 1.01
C MET A 49 3.38 -1.99 1.81
N LEU A 50 3.35 -0.84 1.14
CA LEU A 50 3.32 0.47 1.81
C LEU A 50 2.03 0.67 2.62
N VAL A 51 0.87 0.33 2.05
CA VAL A 51 -0.42 0.45 2.74
C VAL A 51 -0.45 -0.48 3.96
N PHE A 52 -0.07 -1.75 3.79
CA PHE A 52 -0.04 -2.72 4.87
C PHE A 52 0.92 -2.29 6.00
N THR A 53 2.11 -1.80 5.65
CA THR A 53 3.09 -1.35 6.63
C THR A 53 2.57 -0.15 7.43
N ASP A 54 2.00 0.86 6.77
CA ASP A 54 1.42 2.03 7.47
C ASP A 54 0.29 1.61 8.42
N LEU A 55 -0.61 0.71 7.97
CA LEU A 55 -1.71 0.22 8.79
C LEU A 55 -1.24 -0.63 9.97
N MET A 56 -0.29 -1.54 9.75
CA MET A 56 0.26 -2.40 10.80
C MET A 56 0.96 -1.57 11.88
N VAL A 57 1.79 -0.61 11.47
CA VAL A 57 2.51 0.27 12.38
C VAL A 57 1.54 1.14 13.18
N ARG A 58 0.52 1.73 12.54
CA ARG A 58 -0.52 2.50 13.24
C ARG A 58 -1.34 1.64 14.19
N GLY A 59 -1.69 0.43 13.79
CA GLY A 59 -2.41 -0.53 14.63
C GLY A 59 -1.62 -0.90 15.87
N LEU A 60 -0.32 -1.16 15.72
CA LEU A 60 0.57 -1.45 16.84
C LEU A 60 0.66 -0.25 17.80
N TYR A 61 0.88 0.96 17.28
CA TYR A 61 0.93 2.17 18.13
C TYR A 61 -0.39 2.39 18.88
N ALA A 62 -1.54 2.20 18.23
CA ALA A 62 -2.83 2.33 18.88
C ALA A 62 -3.03 1.30 20.02
N GLN A 63 -2.58 0.05 19.83
CA GLN A 63 -2.62 -0.98 20.86
C GLN A 63 -1.68 -0.66 22.03
N VAL A 64 -0.46 -0.19 21.74
CA VAL A 64 0.50 0.22 22.76
C VAL A 64 -0.01 1.42 23.56
N ASP A 65 -0.59 2.43 22.90
CA ASP A 65 -1.15 3.60 23.57
C ASP A 65 -2.34 3.21 24.47
N ALA A 66 -3.20 2.30 24.00
CA ALA A 66 -4.30 1.76 24.81
C ALA A 66 -3.81 0.96 26.02
N ALA A 67 -2.77 0.16 25.88
CA ALA A 67 -2.16 -0.58 27.00
C ALA A 67 -1.56 0.38 28.04
N LYS A 68 -0.80 1.39 27.60
CA LYS A 68 -0.23 2.41 28.49
C LYS A 68 -1.28 3.26 29.20
N ALA A 69 -2.42 3.51 28.56
CA ALA A 69 -3.54 4.21 29.19
C ALA A 69 -4.14 3.37 30.32
N ARG A 70 -4.34 2.05 30.09
CA ARG A 70 -4.78 1.13 31.14
C ARG A 70 -3.80 1.04 32.31
N ASP A 71 -2.51 0.87 32.05
CA ASP A 71 -1.50 0.85 33.13
C ASP A 71 -1.43 2.16 33.95
N ARG A 72 -1.86 3.29 33.36
CA ARG A 72 -1.96 4.57 34.06
C ARG A 72 -3.23 4.68 34.90
N ASP A 73 -4.35 4.20 34.38
CA ASP A 73 -5.63 4.17 35.09
C ASP A 73 -5.64 3.09 36.19
N ASP A 74 -4.85 2.02 36.00
CA ASP A 74 -4.65 0.89 36.92
C ASP A 74 -3.34 1.01 37.74
N GLY A 75 -2.70 2.19 37.81
CA GLY A 75 -1.48 2.41 38.60
C GLY A 75 -1.66 2.13 40.11
N PRO A 76 -0.55 1.87 40.86
CA PRO A 76 -0.54 1.30 42.22
C PRO A 76 -1.41 2.02 43.26
#